data_AF-A0AAD4ZS00-F1
#
_entry.id   AF-A0AAD4ZS00-F1
#
_cell.length_a   1.000
_cell.length_b   1.000
_cell.length_c   1.000
_cell.angle_alpha   90.00
_cell.angle_beta   90.00
_cell.angle_gamma   90.00
#
_symmetry.space_group_name_H-M   'P 1'
#
loop_
_entity.id
_entity.type
_entity.pdbx_description
1 polymer ?
#
loop_
_entity_poly.entity_id
_entity_poly.type
_entity_poly.pdbx_seq_one_letter_code
_entity_poly.pdbx_strand_id
1 'polypeptide(L)'
;MQPHLFNKVMHDICNYDAYFVQKCDAIRVLGLLQEQKLIDVIRMMAYGSSANQVDKIARMRKSTTLDTLVRFCDAIETLYTRDYLCKPKPVDL
;
A
#
# COMPACT_ATOMS: atom_id res chain seq x y z
N MET A 1 -12.30 -3.23 6.61
CA MET A 1 -11.24 -2.49 7.34
C MET A 1 -11.90 -1.30 8.02
N GLN A 2 -11.59 -1.01 9.28
CA GLN A 2 -12.16 0.17 9.93
C GLN A 2 -11.57 1.45 9.29
N PRO A 3 -12.39 2.49 8.99
CA PRO A 3 -11.92 3.68 8.26
C PRO A 3 -10.73 4.39 8.91
N HIS A 4 -10.68 4.41 10.24
CA HIS A 4 -9.60 5.05 10.99
C HIS A 4 -8.24 4.36 10.80
N LEU A 5 -8.22 3.02 10.72
CA LEU A 5 -6.98 2.26 10.54
C LEU A 5 -6.46 2.44 9.11
N PHE A 6 -7.35 2.41 8.12
CA PHE A 6 -6.97 2.65 6.73
C PHE A 6 -6.34 4.03 6.54
N ASN A 7 -6.98 5.08 7.10
CA ASN A 7 -6.45 6.44 7.02
C ASN A 7 -5.10 6.59 7.73
N LYS A 8 -4.91 5.93 8.89
CA LYS A 8 -3.63 5.92 9.61
C LYS A 8 -2.53 5.28 8.76
N VAL A 9 -2.76 4.06 8.27
CA VAL A 9 -1.79 3.34 7.42
C VAL A 9 -1.46 4.14 6.16
N MET A 10 -2.48 4.71 5.51
CA MET A 10 -2.28 5.55 4.34
C MET A 10 -1.40 6.77 4.65
N HIS A 11 -1.67 7.47 5.74
CA HIS A 11 -0.90 8.62 6.16
C HIS A 11 0.56 8.24 6.48
N ASP A 12 0.78 7.17 7.23
CA ASP A 12 2.11 6.70 7.61
C ASP A 12 2.94 6.31 6.37
N ILE A 13 2.34 5.58 5.43
CA ILE A 13 3.00 5.17 4.17
C ILE A 13 3.29 6.38 3.27
N CYS A 14 2.37 7.34 3.17
CA CYS A 14 2.59 8.53 2.34
C CYS A 14 3.69 9.44 2.91
N ASN A 15 3.91 9.43 4.22
CA ASN A 15 5.04 10.12 4.85
C ASN A 15 6.35 9.36 4.69
N TYR A 16 6.31 8.02 4.59
CA TYR A 16 7.50 7.19 4.39
C TYR A 16 8.00 7.22 2.94
N ASP A 17 7.12 7.03 1.96
CA ASP A 17 7.48 7.01 0.53
C ASP A 17 6.60 7.97 -0.29
N ALA A 18 7.25 9.01 -0.83
CA ALA A 18 6.64 10.01 -1.70
C ALA A 18 6.09 9.45 -3.03
N TYR A 19 6.33 8.17 -3.34
CA TYR A 19 5.68 7.45 -4.42
C TYR A 19 4.16 7.32 -4.22
N PHE A 20 3.72 7.17 -2.96
CA PHE A 20 2.31 7.07 -2.62
C PHE A 20 1.61 8.43 -2.59
N VAL A 21 2.36 9.54 -2.65
CA VAL A 21 1.81 10.87 -2.82
C VAL A 21 1.32 11.07 -4.25
N GLN A 22 0.07 11.53 -4.39
CA GLN A 22 -0.46 11.86 -5.70
C GLN A 22 0.29 13.06 -6.26
N LYS A 23 0.86 12.90 -7.46
CA LYS A 23 1.63 13.93 -8.15
C LYS A 23 1.00 14.22 -9.51
N CYS A 24 1.17 15.45 -9.97
CA CYS A 24 0.89 15.80 -11.36
C CYS A 24 2.05 15.34 -12.23
N ASP A 25 1.74 14.65 -13.32
CA ASP A 25 2.74 14.31 -14.34
C ASP A 25 3.19 15.56 -15.10
N ALA A 26 4.26 15.45 -15.91
CA ALA A 26 4.84 16.57 -16.65
C ALA A 26 3.85 17.29 -17.58
N ILE A 27 2.75 16.64 -17.96
CA ILE A 27 1.66 17.19 -18.79
C ILE A 27 0.49 17.73 -17.93
N ARG A 28 0.69 17.88 -16.61
CA ARG A 28 -0.32 18.29 -15.60
C ARG A 28 -1.51 17.35 -15.46
N VAL A 29 -1.39 16.12 -15.93
CA VAL A 29 -2.38 15.07 -15.66
C VAL A 29 -2.19 14.58 -14.23
N LEU A 30 -3.28 14.50 -13.47
CA LEU A 30 -3.24 14.00 -12.10
C LEU A 30 -2.98 12.48 -12.12
N GLY A 31 -1.91 12.04 -11.47
CA GLY A 31 -1.60 10.62 -11.36
C GLY A 31 -2.63 9.85 -10.50
N LEU A 32 -2.42 8.54 -10.36
CA LEU A 32 -3.28 7.68 -9.54
C LEU A 32 -3.43 8.19 -8.11
N LEU A 33 -4.66 8.15 -7.60
CA LEU A 33 -4.98 8.50 -6.21
C LEU A 33 -4.25 7.56 -5.24
N GLN A 34 -3.83 8.13 -4.10
CA GLN A 34 -3.13 7.41 -3.03
C GLN A 34 -3.98 6.25 -2.50
N GLU A 35 -5.27 6.53 -2.27
CA GLU A 35 -6.27 5.55 -1.82
C GLU A 35 -6.40 4.39 -2.79
N GLN A 36 -6.40 4.67 -4.10
CA GLN A 36 -6.56 3.65 -5.12
C GLN A 36 -5.35 2.71 -5.14
N LYS A 37 -4.12 3.25 -5.10
CA LYS A 37 -2.89 2.46 -4.98
C LYS A 37 -2.92 1.52 -3.77
N LEU A 38 -3.35 2.04 -2.61
CA LEU A 38 -3.39 1.27 -1.37
C LEU A 38 -4.48 0.18 -1.39
N ILE A 39 -5.69 0.54 -1.81
CA ILE A 39 -6.83 -0.40 -1.88
C ILE A 39 -6.50 -1.55 -2.83
N ASP A 40 -5.88 -1.25 -3.96
CA ASP A 40 -5.54 -2.25 -4.96
C ASP A 40 -4.48 -3.23 -4.45
N VAL A 41 -3.45 -2.73 -3.77
CA VAL A 41 -2.43 -3.59 -3.14
C VAL A 41 -3.01 -4.43 -2.01
N ILE A 42 -3.82 -3.85 -1.13
CA ILE A 42 -4.47 -4.59 -0.03
C ILE A 42 -5.37 -5.69 -0.59
N ARG A 43 -6.16 -5.40 -1.63
CA ARG A 43 -6.98 -6.40 -2.32
C ARG A 43 -6.13 -7.49 -2.95
N MET A 44 -5.02 -7.14 -3.61
CA MET A 44 -4.12 -8.11 -4.22
C MET A 44 -3.55 -9.08 -3.17
N MET A 45 -3.11 -8.57 -2.01
CA MET A 45 -2.62 -9.40 -0.91
C MET A 45 -3.73 -10.25 -0.29
N ALA A 46 -4.91 -9.66 -0.02
CA ALA A 46 -6.02 -10.35 0.64
C ALA A 46 -6.56 -11.53 -0.17
N TYR A 47 -6.59 -11.39 -1.49
CA TYR A 47 -7.12 -12.43 -2.38
C TYR A 47 -6.04 -13.40 -2.89
N GLY A 48 -4.76 -13.17 -2.58
CA GLY A 48 -3.66 -13.96 -3.15
C GLY A 48 -3.66 -13.92 -4.68
N SER A 49 -4.16 -12.84 -5.27
CA SER A 49 -4.47 -12.78 -6.70
C SER A 49 -3.19 -12.50 -7.49
N SER A 50 -2.96 -13.28 -8.57
CA SER A 50 -1.85 -13.01 -9.48
C SER A 50 -1.99 -11.60 -10.10
N ALA A 51 -0.87 -10.92 -10.36
CA ALA A 51 -0.86 -9.61 -10.99
C ALA A 51 -1.65 -9.54 -12.31
N ASN A 52 -1.88 -10.70 -12.97
CA ASN A 52 -2.71 -10.82 -14.16
C ASN A 52 -4.22 -10.63 -13.92
N GLN A 53 -4.75 -11.00 -12.75
CA GLN A 53 -6.14 -10.72 -12.39
C GLN A 53 -6.33 -9.28 -11.87
N VAL A 54 -5.26 -8.69 -11.33
CA VAL A 54 -5.31 -7.38 -10.68
C VAL A 54 -5.46 -6.24 -11.68
N ASP A 55 -4.98 -6.39 -12.92
CA ASP A 55 -5.22 -5.42 -14.01
C ASP A 55 -6.73 -5.18 -14.25
N LYS A 56 -7.59 -6.20 -14.03
CA LYS A 56 -9.05 -6.08 -14.10
C LYS A 56 -9.68 -5.38 -12.89
N ILE A 57 -9.04 -5.42 -11.72
CA ILE A 57 -9.59 -4.93 -10.45
C ILE A 57 -9.08 -3.53 -10.13
N ALA A 58 -7.81 -3.26 -10.40
CA ALA A 58 -7.10 -2.06 -10.00
C ALA A 58 -7.14 -0.94 -11.05
N ARG A 59 -7.41 -1.29 -12.33
CA ARG A 59 -7.21 -0.37 -13.46
C ARG A 59 -5.80 0.25 -13.47
N MET A 60 -4.83 -0.46 -12.87
CA MET A 60 -3.42 -0.12 -12.81
C MET A 60 -2.64 -1.06 -13.71
N ARG A 61 -1.67 -0.52 -14.44
CA ARG A 61 -0.76 -1.33 -15.26
C ARG A 61 -0.02 -2.33 -14.37
N LYS A 62 0.09 -3.59 -14.79
CA LYS A 62 0.76 -4.69 -14.05
C LYS A 62 2.10 -4.29 -13.42
N SER A 63 2.95 -3.57 -14.17
CA SER A 63 4.25 -3.11 -13.68
C SER A 63 4.14 -2.12 -12.53
N THR A 64 3.18 -1.18 -12.60
CA THR A 64 2.87 -0.23 -11.54
C THR A 64 2.32 -0.94 -10.31
N THR A 65 1.45 -1.93 -10.50
CA THR A 65 0.89 -2.74 -9.41
C THR A 65 1.97 -3.50 -8.64
N LEU A 66 2.90 -4.15 -9.35
CA LEU A 66 3.99 -4.90 -8.73
C LEU A 66 4.96 -3.98 -7.98
N ASP A 67 5.33 -2.84 -8.58
CA ASP A 67 6.19 -1.85 -7.93
C ASP A 67 5.52 -1.27 -6.66
N THR A 68 4.23 -0.95 -6.75
CA THR A 68 3.44 -0.47 -5.61
C THR A 68 3.36 -1.53 -4.49
N LEU A 69 3.20 -2.82 -4.83
CA LEU A 69 3.19 -3.91 -3.85
C LEU A 69 4.52 -3.99 -3.11
N VAL A 70 5.64 -4.02 -3.84
CA VAL A 70 6.97 -4.15 -3.23
C VAL A 70 7.24 -3.00 -2.27
N ARG A 71 6.98 -1.75 -2.71
CA ARG A 71 7.12 -0.55 -1.86
C ARG A 71 6.19 -0.58 -0.66
N PHE A 72 4.97 -1.05 -0.83
CA PHE A 72 4.00 -1.16 0.25
C PHE A 72 4.46 -2.16 1.31
N CYS A 73 4.93 -3.35 0.90
CA CYS A 73 5.46 -4.35 1.82
C CYS A 73 6.67 -3.82 2.60
N ASP A 74 7.61 -3.17 1.92
CA ASP A 74 8.79 -2.55 2.56
C ASP A 74 8.39 -1.47 3.59
N ALA A 75 7.43 -0.62 3.24
CA ALA A 75 6.92 0.40 4.15
C ALA A 75 6.23 -0.21 5.36
N ILE A 76 5.37 -1.21 5.18
CA ILE A 76 4.68 -1.88 6.29
C ILE A 76 5.68 -2.61 7.19
N GLU A 77 6.63 -3.34 6.63
CA GLU A 77 7.68 -4.01 7.39
C GLU A 77 8.47 -2.98 8.19
N THR A 78 8.95 -1.91 7.58
CA THR A 78 9.76 -0.90 8.28
C THR A 78 8.98 -0.17 9.37
N LEU A 79 7.73 0.23 9.09
CA LEU A 79 6.90 1.01 10.01
C LEU A 79 6.35 0.18 11.16
N TYR A 80 5.92 -1.06 10.90
CA TYR A 80 5.15 -1.86 11.85
C TYR A 80 5.89 -3.09 12.37
N THR A 81 7.10 -3.41 11.90
CA THR A 81 7.84 -4.59 12.41
C THR A 81 8.07 -4.51 13.90
N ARG A 82 8.46 -3.34 14.41
CA ARG A 82 8.77 -3.17 15.83
C ARG A 82 7.55 -3.31 16.73
N ASP A 83 6.40 -2.84 16.26
CA ASP A 83 5.18 -2.76 17.06
C ASP A 83 4.33 -4.02 16.96
N TYR A 84 4.36 -4.72 15.81
CA TYR A 84 3.41 -5.80 15.52
C TYR A 84 4.03 -7.10 14.97
N LEU A 85 5.24 -7.06 14.40
CA LEU A 85 5.90 -8.26 13.85
C LEU A 85 7.07 -8.76 14.72
N CYS A 86 7.24 -8.19 15.90
CA CYS A 86 8.21 -8.67 16.88
C CYS A 86 7.70 -9.93 17.59
N LYS A 87 8.61 -10.78 18.08
CA LYS A 87 8.23 -11.86 19.01
C LYS A 87 7.42 -11.26 20.17
N PRO A 88 6.29 -11.90 20.57
CA PRO A 88 5.46 -11.41 21.65
C PRO A 88 6.32 -11.22 22.90
N LYS A 89 6.22 -10.04 23.50
CA LYS A 89 6.87 -9.76 24.78
C LYS A 89 5.97 -10.33 25.89
N PRO A 90 6.49 -10.54 27.10
CA PRO A 90 5.71 -11.07 28.22
C PRO A 90 4.46 -10.24 28.59
N VAL A 91 4.36 -8.99 28.10
CA VAL A 91 3.20 -8.09 28.28
C VAL A 91 2.10 -8.32 27.24
N ASP A 92 2.41 -9.01 26.14
CA ASP A 92 1.48 -9.33 25.05
C ASP A 92 0.84 -10.73 25.20
N LEU A 93 1.19 -11.45 26.28
CA LEU A 93 0.69 -12.77 26.70
C LEU A 93 -0.31 -12.61 27.86
#